data_AF-A0A2C9LFB5-F1
#
_entry.id   AF-A0A2C9LFB5-F1
#
_cell.length_a   1.000
_cell.length_b   1.000
_cell.length_c   1.000
_cell.angle_alpha   90.00
_cell.angle_beta   90.00
_cell.angle_gamma   90.00
#
_symmetry.space_group_name_H-M   'P 1'
#
loop_
_entity.id
_entity.type
_entity.pdbx_description
1 polymer ?
#
loop_
_entity_poly.entity_id
_entity_poly.type
_entity_poly.pdbx_seq_one_letter_code
_entity_poly.pdbx_strand_id
1 'polypeptide(L)'
;MEGESEKCIPFVDFKSQYLPVCYQDEVMMELIRAFANLTVMIEVFNKDGTLLIQGTGRINDVFLKKKATKSCSCRKCKISDSPSKEWGEIRIETSPELIPDLFESHLVKCTLFYNDNGTEEMTYIFGDRIVKNPDREDMCNFMCVTCDTKLLETLDKMVDEFDAKWKKTFDKYVDTVKSEDEKLVVLVIHPEGQRKHVVIEKWHIVEDKEEKKILFSAPKCKGSLGASILIPNFDLDIF
;
A
#
# COMPACT_ATOMS: atom_id res chain seq x y z
N MET A 1 20.59 -26.85 -7.01
CA MET A 1 20.23 -25.82 -6.02
C MET A 1 18.73 -25.64 -6.13
N GLU A 2 17.98 -26.35 -5.29
CA GLU A 2 16.55 -26.15 -5.18
C GLU A 2 16.35 -24.78 -4.52
N GLY A 3 15.73 -23.86 -5.26
CA GLY A 3 15.55 -22.48 -4.82
C GLY A 3 14.70 -22.46 -3.57
N GLU A 4 15.19 -21.77 -2.52
CA GLU A 4 14.37 -21.39 -1.39
C GLU A 4 13.14 -20.67 -1.93
N SER A 5 11.97 -21.29 -1.77
CA SER A 5 10.70 -20.70 -2.15
C SER A 5 10.57 -19.34 -1.47
N GLU A 6 10.36 -18.28 -2.24
CA GLU A 6 9.93 -16.96 -1.77
C GLU A 6 8.84 -17.17 -0.70
N LYS A 7 9.16 -16.86 0.56
CA LYS A 7 8.24 -17.12 1.68
C LYS A 7 7.17 -16.03 1.68
N CYS A 8 6.12 -16.26 0.89
CA CYS A 8 4.88 -15.51 0.95
C CYS A 8 4.06 -16.01 2.16
N ILE A 9 4.08 -15.25 3.25
CA ILE A 9 3.51 -15.66 4.55
C ILE A 9 2.18 -14.93 4.75
N PRO A 10 1.05 -15.61 5.04
CA PRO A 10 -0.20 -14.93 5.38
C PRO A 10 0.02 -13.92 6.50
N PHE A 11 -0.53 -12.71 6.38
CA PHE A 11 -0.28 -11.63 7.36
C PHE A 11 -0.67 -12.03 8.79
N VAL A 12 -1.79 -12.75 8.95
CA VAL A 12 -2.26 -13.26 10.25
C VAL A 12 -1.31 -14.27 10.90
N ASP A 13 -0.49 -14.94 10.09
CA ASP A 13 0.48 -15.95 10.54
C ASP A 13 1.89 -15.36 10.69
N PHE A 14 2.09 -14.10 10.30
CA PHE A 14 3.39 -13.44 10.31
C PHE A 14 3.90 -13.16 11.73
N LYS A 15 5.11 -13.61 12.01
CA LYS A 15 5.80 -13.58 13.32
C LYS A 15 7.25 -13.12 13.15
N SER A 16 7.86 -12.61 14.22
CA SER A 16 9.24 -12.12 14.20
C SER A 16 10.26 -13.15 13.73
N GLN A 17 10.03 -14.44 13.95
CA GLN A 17 10.92 -15.52 13.50
C GLN A 17 11.14 -15.59 11.98
N TYR A 18 10.28 -14.95 11.17
CA TYR A 18 10.45 -14.85 9.71
C TYR A 18 11.40 -13.73 9.29
N LEU A 19 11.78 -12.84 10.21
CA LEU A 19 12.72 -11.75 9.97
C LEU A 19 14.17 -12.22 10.23
N PRO A 20 15.18 -11.58 9.61
CA PRO A 20 16.57 -11.76 10.01
C PRO A 20 16.76 -11.40 11.49
N VAL A 21 17.70 -12.08 12.17
CA VAL A 21 17.91 -12.00 13.63
C VAL A 21 17.99 -10.56 14.14
N CYS A 22 18.67 -9.67 13.41
CA CYS A 22 18.83 -8.26 13.79
C CYS A 22 17.52 -7.45 13.78
N TYR A 23 16.46 -7.94 13.14
CA TYR A 23 15.14 -7.32 13.10
C TYR A 23 14.07 -8.09 13.88
N GLN A 24 14.43 -9.16 14.60
CA GLN A 24 13.48 -9.97 15.38
C GLN A 24 13.08 -9.29 16.68
N ASP A 25 12.47 -8.11 16.58
CA ASP A 25 11.98 -7.36 17.73
C ASP A 25 10.69 -6.59 17.44
N GLU A 26 10.09 -6.07 18.50
CA GLU A 26 8.75 -5.47 18.42
C GLU A 26 8.73 -4.18 17.58
N VAL A 27 9.85 -3.45 17.48
CA VAL A 27 9.89 -2.20 16.69
C VAL A 27 9.65 -2.50 15.21
N MET A 28 10.34 -3.51 14.67
CA MET A 28 10.12 -3.93 13.29
C MET A 28 8.72 -4.54 13.09
N MET A 29 8.26 -5.36 14.02
CA MET A 29 6.94 -5.98 13.92
C MET A 29 5.81 -4.94 13.95
N GLU A 30 5.92 -3.91 14.79
CA GLU A 30 4.98 -2.78 14.83
C GLU A 30 4.94 -2.05 13.48
N LEU A 31 6.10 -1.78 12.87
CA LEU A 31 6.19 -1.13 11.57
C LEU A 31 5.54 -1.97 10.46
N ILE A 32 5.87 -3.26 10.36
CA ILE A 32 5.31 -4.14 9.33
C ILE A 32 3.79 -4.25 9.47
N ARG A 33 3.26 -4.31 10.69
CA ARG A 33 1.81 -4.31 10.93
C ARG A 33 1.16 -3.00 10.49
N ALA A 34 1.77 -1.85 10.81
CA ALA A 34 1.25 -0.55 10.40
C ALA A 34 1.26 -0.41 8.86
N PHE A 35 2.34 -0.86 8.22
CA PHE A 35 2.45 -0.89 6.77
C PHE A 35 1.38 -1.79 6.12
N ALA A 36 1.16 -2.99 6.66
CA ALA A 36 0.12 -3.90 6.21
C ALA A 36 -1.29 -3.34 6.40
N ASN A 37 -1.56 -2.59 7.47
CA ASN A 37 -2.87 -1.97 7.70
C ASN A 37 -3.22 -0.91 6.65
N LEU A 38 -2.21 -0.22 6.10
CA LEU A 38 -2.37 0.75 5.02
C LEU A 38 -2.37 0.10 3.62
N THR A 39 -2.07 -1.19 3.53
CA THR A 39 -2.05 -1.92 2.25
C THR A 39 -3.45 -2.30 1.81
N VAL A 40 -3.77 -2.06 0.55
CA VAL A 40 -5.11 -2.24 -0.03
C VAL A 40 -5.07 -3.14 -1.25
N MET A 41 -6.11 -3.95 -1.42
CA MET A 41 -6.29 -4.73 -2.64
C MET A 41 -6.97 -3.84 -3.67
N ILE A 42 -6.44 -3.81 -4.90
CA ILE A 42 -6.97 -2.99 -5.99
C ILE A 42 -7.51 -3.91 -7.07
N GLU A 43 -8.76 -3.70 -7.46
CA GLU A 43 -9.43 -4.38 -8.55
C GLU A 43 -9.82 -3.34 -9.61
N VAL A 44 -9.46 -3.61 -10.85
CA VAL A 44 -9.67 -2.73 -12.00
C VAL A 44 -10.62 -3.43 -12.96
N PHE A 45 -11.74 -2.81 -13.30
CA PHE A 45 -12.81 -3.43 -14.07
C PHE A 45 -12.96 -2.82 -15.47
N ASN A 46 -13.38 -3.61 -16.45
CA ASN A 46 -13.86 -3.09 -17.72
C ASN A 46 -15.22 -2.39 -17.55
N LYS A 47 -15.65 -1.65 -18.58
CA LYS A 47 -16.95 -0.96 -18.60
C LYS A 47 -18.15 -1.91 -18.50
N ASP A 48 -17.99 -3.16 -18.91
CA ASP A 48 -19.00 -4.22 -18.77
C ASP A 48 -19.02 -4.87 -17.38
N GLY A 49 -18.14 -4.42 -16.47
CA GLY A 49 -18.01 -4.93 -15.11
C GLY A 49 -17.14 -6.18 -14.98
N THR A 50 -16.50 -6.66 -16.06
CA THR A 50 -15.55 -7.78 -15.97
C THR A 50 -14.24 -7.34 -15.31
N LEU A 51 -13.66 -8.17 -14.44
CA LEU A 51 -12.36 -7.88 -13.82
C LEU A 51 -11.27 -7.90 -14.89
N LEU A 52 -10.60 -6.76 -15.09
CA LEU A 52 -9.50 -6.61 -16.05
C LEU A 52 -8.18 -7.01 -15.43
N ILE A 53 -7.84 -6.42 -14.29
CA ILE A 53 -6.59 -6.67 -13.58
C ILE A 53 -6.78 -6.45 -12.07
N GLN A 54 -5.93 -7.10 -11.29
CA GLN A 54 -5.90 -7.00 -9.85
C GLN A 54 -4.46 -6.81 -9.36
N GLY A 55 -4.30 -6.00 -8.34
CA GLY A 55 -3.02 -5.63 -7.77
C GLY A 55 -3.15 -5.23 -6.31
N THR A 56 -2.09 -4.62 -5.83
CA THR A 56 -1.97 -4.05 -4.50
C THR A 56 -1.66 -2.56 -4.62
N GLY A 57 -1.98 -1.80 -3.59
CA GLY A 57 -1.48 -0.46 -3.40
C GLY A 57 -1.42 -0.12 -1.91
N ARG A 58 -1.12 1.13 -1.60
CA ARG A 58 -1.04 1.62 -0.22
C ARG A 58 -1.75 2.95 -0.08
N ILE A 59 -2.46 3.12 1.02
CA ILE A 59 -2.97 4.43 1.44
C ILE A 59 -1.77 5.28 1.87
N ASN A 60 -1.59 6.42 1.21
CA ASN A 60 -0.49 7.35 1.51
C ASN A 60 -0.95 8.52 2.36
N ASP A 61 -2.13 9.07 2.07
CA ASP A 61 -2.64 10.27 2.75
C ASP A 61 -4.17 10.24 2.88
N VAL A 62 -4.68 10.92 3.91
CA VAL A 62 -6.11 11.14 4.12
C VAL A 62 -6.38 12.64 4.28
N PHE A 63 -7.39 13.17 3.57
CA PHE A 63 -7.74 14.58 3.58
C PHE A 63 -9.18 14.79 4.03
N LEU A 64 -9.38 15.12 5.32
CA LEU A 64 -10.70 15.39 5.86
C LEU A 64 -11.24 16.76 5.44
N LYS A 65 -12.52 16.80 5.02
CA LYS A 65 -13.25 18.02 4.62
C LYS A 65 -14.50 18.20 5.51
N LYS A 66 -14.31 18.69 6.73
CA LYS A 66 -15.38 18.85 7.76
C LYS A 66 -16.38 19.98 7.47
N LYS A 67 -16.04 20.95 6.61
CA LYS A 67 -16.90 22.10 6.24
C LYS A 67 -16.76 22.43 4.77
N ALA A 68 -16.99 21.44 3.91
CA ALA A 68 -16.86 21.63 2.49
C ALA A 68 -18.00 22.50 1.94
N THR A 69 -17.67 23.49 1.11
CA THR A 69 -18.66 24.24 0.32
C THR A 69 -19.39 23.33 -0.67
N LYS A 70 -18.69 22.29 -1.16
CA LYS A 70 -19.19 21.27 -2.08
C LYS A 70 -19.65 20.03 -1.32
N SER A 71 -20.74 19.43 -1.79
CA SER A 71 -21.18 18.10 -1.34
C SER A 71 -20.22 17.01 -1.76
N CYS A 72 -20.22 15.90 -1.03
CA CYS A 72 -19.41 14.72 -1.32
C CYS A 72 -19.68 14.16 -2.74
N SER A 73 -18.62 13.82 -3.48
CA SER A 73 -18.68 13.21 -4.80
C SER A 73 -18.61 11.68 -4.79
N CYS A 74 -18.66 11.02 -3.63
CA CYS A 74 -18.66 9.57 -3.55
C CYS A 74 -19.90 8.99 -4.24
N ARG A 75 -19.83 7.72 -4.67
CA ARG A 75 -20.94 7.04 -5.38
C ARG A 75 -22.28 7.11 -4.63
N LYS A 76 -22.24 6.90 -3.30
CA LYS A 76 -23.44 6.98 -2.44
C LYS A 76 -24.06 8.38 -2.44
N CYS A 77 -23.25 9.43 -2.33
CA CYS A 77 -23.74 10.80 -2.29
C CYS A 77 -24.19 11.31 -3.67
N LYS A 78 -23.59 10.84 -4.77
CA LYS A 78 -23.98 11.22 -6.15
C LYS A 78 -25.44 10.89 -6.48
N ILE A 79 -25.98 9.83 -5.88
CA ILE A 79 -27.36 9.36 -6.11
C ILE A 79 -28.31 9.69 -4.94
N SER A 80 -27.82 10.37 -3.90
CA SER A 80 -28.62 10.69 -2.72
C SER A 80 -29.25 12.07 -2.86
N ASP A 81 -30.51 12.20 -2.43
CA ASP A 81 -31.18 13.52 -2.31
C ASP A 81 -30.60 14.38 -1.18
N SER A 82 -29.84 13.77 -0.27
CA SER A 82 -29.20 14.41 0.89
C SER A 82 -27.69 14.11 0.92
N PRO A 83 -26.92 14.59 -0.07
CA PRO A 83 -25.50 14.30 -0.13
C PRO A 83 -24.76 14.93 1.05
N SER A 84 -23.80 14.20 1.61
CA SER A 84 -23.07 14.65 2.80
C SER A 84 -22.27 15.93 2.54
N LYS A 85 -22.22 16.81 3.55
CA LYS A 85 -21.35 18.00 3.58
C LYS A 85 -20.00 17.72 4.26
N GLU A 86 -19.91 16.59 4.96
CA GLU A 86 -18.67 16.07 5.54
C GLU A 86 -18.21 14.86 4.73
N TRP A 87 -16.98 14.92 4.26
CA TRP A 87 -16.37 13.87 3.45
C TRP A 87 -14.87 14.02 3.47
N GLY A 88 -14.18 13.12 2.78
CA GLY A 88 -12.74 13.21 2.64
C GLY A 88 -12.24 12.44 1.43
N GLU A 89 -10.96 12.64 1.18
CA GLU A 89 -10.24 12.03 0.08
C GLU A 89 -9.15 11.13 0.65
N ILE A 90 -8.94 9.98 0.01
CA ILE A 90 -7.91 9.01 0.38
C ILE A 90 -6.99 8.89 -0.83
N ARG A 91 -5.72 9.23 -0.66
CA ARG A 91 -4.70 9.04 -1.72
C ARG A 91 -4.17 7.63 -1.63
N ILE A 92 -4.21 6.92 -2.75
CA ILE A 92 -3.66 5.57 -2.89
C ILE A 92 -2.54 5.61 -3.91
N GLU A 93 -1.40 5.03 -3.53
CA GLU A 93 -0.23 4.81 -4.36
C GLU A 93 -0.22 3.36 -4.87
N THR A 94 0.11 3.18 -6.16
CA THR A 94 0.26 1.88 -6.82
C THR A 94 1.15 1.99 -8.06
N SER A 95 1.30 0.92 -8.84
CA SER A 95 2.04 0.92 -10.11
C SER A 95 1.19 1.51 -11.24
N PRO A 96 1.78 2.32 -12.14
CA PRO A 96 1.11 2.77 -13.37
C PRO A 96 0.73 1.62 -14.31
N GLU A 97 1.37 0.45 -14.20
CA GLU A 97 0.97 -0.75 -14.96
C GLU A 97 -0.40 -1.28 -14.50
N LEU A 98 -0.77 -1.05 -13.24
CA LEU A 98 -2.06 -1.48 -12.71
C LEU A 98 -3.19 -0.53 -13.14
N ILE A 99 -2.90 0.78 -13.19
CA ILE A 99 -3.86 1.82 -13.58
C ILE A 99 -3.20 2.71 -14.63
N PRO A 100 -3.33 2.36 -15.92
CA PRO A 100 -2.78 3.16 -17.01
C PRO A 100 -3.40 4.57 -17.05
N ASP A 101 -2.65 5.56 -17.54
CA ASP A 101 -3.02 6.98 -17.57
C ASP A 101 -4.38 7.29 -18.22
N LEU A 102 -4.82 6.46 -19.18
CA LEU A 102 -6.09 6.62 -19.90
C LEU A 102 -7.27 5.93 -19.20
N PHE A 103 -7.04 5.35 -18.04
CA PHE A 103 -8.04 4.54 -17.37
C PHE A 103 -9.05 5.40 -16.60
N GLU A 104 -10.32 5.00 -16.68
CA GLU A 104 -11.39 5.68 -15.97
C GLU A 104 -11.31 5.28 -14.48
N SER A 105 -10.77 6.16 -13.64
CA SER A 105 -10.57 5.91 -12.20
C SER A 105 -11.79 5.36 -11.45
N HIS A 106 -13.01 5.69 -11.89
CA HIS A 106 -14.23 5.15 -11.29
C HIS A 106 -14.42 3.65 -11.52
N LEU A 107 -13.68 3.02 -12.44
CA LEU A 107 -13.65 1.57 -12.63
C LEU A 107 -12.66 0.87 -11.68
N VAL A 108 -11.99 1.62 -10.80
CA VAL A 108 -11.09 1.10 -9.77
C VAL A 108 -11.86 0.94 -8.46
N LYS A 109 -11.79 -0.26 -7.89
CA LYS A 109 -12.33 -0.61 -6.57
C LYS A 109 -11.16 -0.98 -5.67
N CYS A 110 -11.15 -0.44 -4.45
CA CYS A 110 -10.18 -0.81 -3.43
C CYS A 110 -10.89 -1.52 -2.29
N THR A 111 -10.33 -2.65 -1.86
CA THR A 111 -10.80 -3.40 -0.70
C THR A 111 -9.83 -3.19 0.45
N LEU A 112 -10.33 -2.58 1.53
CA LEU A 112 -9.57 -2.31 2.75
C LEU A 112 -9.67 -3.49 3.71
N PHE A 113 -8.70 -3.61 4.61
CA PHE A 113 -8.71 -4.56 5.74
C PHE A 113 -8.89 -6.04 5.38
N TYR A 114 -8.53 -6.45 4.16
CA TYR A 114 -8.60 -7.85 3.73
C TYR A 114 -7.48 -8.72 4.35
N ASN A 115 -7.61 -9.01 5.65
CA ASN A 115 -6.59 -9.69 6.45
C ASN A 115 -6.81 -11.19 6.56
N ASP A 116 -8.07 -11.62 6.59
CA ASP A 116 -8.47 -13.02 6.65
C ASP A 116 -9.49 -13.36 5.55
N ASN A 117 -9.76 -14.65 5.37
CA ASN A 117 -10.84 -15.11 4.50
C ASN A 117 -12.19 -15.14 5.26
N GLY A 118 -12.23 -14.52 6.44
CA GLY A 118 -13.35 -14.53 7.37
C GLY A 118 -14.40 -13.47 7.03
N THR A 119 -15.49 -13.49 7.79
CA THR A 119 -16.66 -12.62 7.64
C THR A 119 -16.42 -11.19 8.17
N GLU A 120 -15.18 -10.73 8.31
CA GLU A 120 -14.93 -9.34 8.70
C GLU A 120 -15.54 -8.39 7.66
N GLU A 121 -16.08 -7.27 8.13
CA GLU A 121 -16.70 -6.25 7.27
C GLU A 121 -15.62 -5.60 6.38
N MET A 122 -15.36 -6.23 5.23
CA MET A 122 -14.57 -5.64 4.16
C MET A 122 -15.17 -4.28 3.80
N THR A 123 -14.31 -3.26 3.83
CA THR A 123 -14.71 -1.90 3.46
C THR A 123 -14.24 -1.60 2.04
N TYR A 124 -15.16 -1.11 1.20
CA TYR A 124 -14.87 -0.80 -0.19
C TYR A 124 -14.87 0.72 -0.43
N ILE A 125 -13.85 1.19 -1.14
CA ILE A 125 -13.78 2.55 -1.67
C ILE A 125 -13.53 2.50 -3.18
N PHE A 126 -13.90 3.56 -3.90
CA PHE A 126 -13.81 3.60 -5.35
C PHE A 126 -13.00 4.81 -5.79
N GLY A 127 -12.24 4.63 -6.87
CA GLY A 127 -11.49 5.72 -7.47
C GLY A 127 -12.39 6.87 -7.94
N ASP A 128 -11.89 8.09 -7.79
CA ASP A 128 -12.54 9.34 -8.20
C ASP A 128 -11.75 10.05 -9.31
N ARG A 129 -10.42 10.11 -9.17
CA ARG A 129 -9.51 10.71 -10.15
C ARG A 129 -8.08 10.22 -10.00
N ILE A 130 -7.34 10.19 -11.10
CA ILE A 130 -5.89 9.99 -11.11
C ILE A 130 -5.20 11.31 -10.74
N VAL A 131 -4.13 11.23 -9.96
CA VAL A 131 -3.26 12.33 -9.55
C VAL A 131 -1.92 12.14 -10.25
N LYS A 132 -1.63 12.99 -11.23
CA LYS A 132 -0.33 12.98 -11.91
C LYS A 132 0.74 13.49 -10.96
N ASN A 133 1.83 12.75 -10.85
CA ASN A 133 3.04 13.21 -10.19
C ASN A 133 4.13 13.40 -11.27
N PRO A 134 4.44 14.63 -11.70
CA PRO A 134 5.41 14.86 -12.76
C PRO A 134 6.83 14.44 -12.35
N ASP A 135 7.09 14.32 -11.04
CA ASP A 135 8.43 14.02 -10.52
C ASP A 135 8.66 12.52 -10.34
N ARG A 136 7.63 11.68 -10.49
CA ARG A 136 7.71 10.21 -10.32
C ARG A 136 6.83 9.46 -11.31
N GLU A 137 7.37 9.23 -12.51
CA GLU A 137 6.70 8.50 -13.58
C GLU A 137 6.51 7.00 -13.27
N ASP A 138 7.28 6.46 -12.32
CA ASP A 138 7.24 5.06 -11.88
C ASP A 138 6.07 4.75 -10.93
N MET A 139 5.32 5.78 -10.49
CA MET A 139 4.25 5.63 -9.52
C MET A 139 2.95 6.29 -9.95
N CYS A 140 1.86 5.54 -9.78
CA CYS A 140 0.50 6.02 -10.01
C CYS A 140 -0.14 6.38 -8.67
N ASN A 141 -0.60 7.62 -8.57
CA ASN A 141 -1.43 8.08 -7.46
C ASN A 141 -2.86 8.27 -7.94
N PHE A 142 -3.84 7.88 -7.15
CA PHE A 142 -5.24 8.22 -7.41
C PHE A 142 -5.97 8.52 -6.10
N MET A 143 -7.04 9.29 -6.21
CA MET A 143 -7.89 9.64 -5.08
C MET A 143 -9.11 8.73 -5.07
N CYS A 144 -9.47 8.25 -3.89
CA CYS A 144 -10.79 7.73 -3.56
C CYS A 144 -11.55 8.76 -2.73
N VAL A 145 -12.88 8.78 -2.83
CA VAL A 145 -13.74 9.71 -2.08
C VAL A 145 -14.80 8.94 -1.29
N THR A 146 -14.95 9.28 -0.02
CA THR A 146 -15.99 8.71 0.86
C THR A 146 -16.61 9.78 1.77
N CYS A 147 -17.87 9.57 2.14
CA CYS A 147 -18.57 10.35 3.17
C CYS A 147 -18.60 9.64 4.52
N ASP A 148 -17.91 8.50 4.65
CA ASP A 148 -17.75 7.80 5.93
C ASP A 148 -16.64 8.46 6.74
N THR A 149 -17.03 9.35 7.64
CA THR A 149 -16.10 10.11 8.49
C THR A 149 -15.37 9.23 9.49
N LYS A 150 -16.00 8.16 9.98
CA LYS A 150 -15.36 7.22 10.92
C LYS A 150 -14.24 6.44 10.23
N LEU A 151 -14.47 6.00 8.99
CA LEU A 151 -13.43 5.39 8.17
C LEU A 151 -12.27 6.37 7.95
N LEU A 152 -12.56 7.62 7.56
CA LEU A 152 -11.53 8.63 7.32
C LEU A 152 -10.67 8.89 8.56
N GLU A 153 -11.29 9.09 9.73
CA GLU A 153 -10.56 9.29 10.99
C GLU A 153 -9.73 8.07 11.39
N THR A 154 -10.23 6.87 11.10
CA THR A 154 -9.49 5.62 11.33
C THR A 154 -8.25 5.54 10.43
N LEU A 155 -8.40 5.83 9.14
CA LEU A 155 -7.29 5.78 8.18
C LEU A 155 -6.26 6.88 8.44
N ASP A 156 -6.70 8.10 8.78
CA ASP A 156 -5.83 9.23 9.14
C ASP A 156 -4.93 8.86 10.32
N LYS A 157 -5.52 8.28 11.38
CA LYS A 157 -4.76 7.76 12.53
C LYS A 157 -3.79 6.62 12.14
N MET A 158 -4.17 5.75 11.21
CA MET A 158 -3.28 4.68 10.75
C MET A 158 -2.07 5.21 9.97
N VAL A 159 -2.24 6.29 9.20
CA VAL A 159 -1.14 6.99 8.52
C VAL A 159 -0.20 7.60 9.56
N ASP A 160 -0.72 8.38 10.52
CA ASP A 160 0.08 8.95 11.61
C ASP A 160 0.86 7.89 12.41
N GLU A 161 0.19 6.76 12.70
CA GLU A 161 0.83 5.63 13.39
C GLU A 161 1.95 4.99 12.57
N PHE A 162 1.76 4.85 11.25
CA PHE A 162 2.80 4.35 10.37
C PHE A 162 4.01 5.28 10.35
N ASP A 163 3.81 6.58 10.18
CA ASP A 163 4.90 7.57 10.14
C ASP A 163 5.70 7.57 11.45
N ALA A 164 5.02 7.53 12.60
CA ALA A 164 5.67 7.44 13.90
C ALA A 164 6.50 6.16 14.06
N LYS A 165 5.96 5.00 13.62
CA LYS A 165 6.65 3.71 13.69
C LYS A 165 7.80 3.63 12.69
N TRP A 166 7.64 4.22 11.50
CA TRP A 166 8.67 4.28 10.48
C TRP A 166 9.85 5.08 10.98
N LYS A 167 9.62 6.30 11.51
CA LYS A 167 10.67 7.12 12.10
C LYS A 167 11.42 6.40 13.23
N LYS A 168 10.69 5.81 14.19
CA LYS A 168 11.28 5.03 15.30
C LYS A 168 12.13 3.85 14.79
N THR A 169 11.69 3.21 13.72
CA THR A 169 12.40 2.08 13.11
C THR A 169 13.64 2.55 12.35
N PHE A 170 13.52 3.61 11.57
CA PHE A 170 14.60 4.24 10.84
C PHE A 170 15.73 4.66 11.78
N ASP A 171 15.42 5.44 12.83
CA ASP A 171 16.38 5.89 13.85
C ASP A 171 17.11 4.71 14.50
N LYS A 172 16.44 3.56 14.63
CA LYS A 172 17.00 2.35 15.20
C LYS A 172 17.96 1.63 14.25
N TYR A 173 17.63 1.53 12.96
CA TYR A 173 18.33 0.63 12.04
C TYR A 173 19.26 1.29 11.04
N VAL A 174 19.10 2.59 10.76
CA VAL A 174 19.93 3.34 9.80
C VAL A 174 21.43 3.19 10.13
N ASP A 175 21.78 3.20 11.41
CA ASP A 175 23.15 3.09 11.88
C ASP A 175 23.56 1.69 12.36
N THR A 176 22.65 0.71 12.45
CA THR A 176 22.99 -0.63 12.94
C THR A 176 23.16 -1.65 11.82
N VAL A 177 22.49 -1.46 10.68
CA VAL A 177 22.54 -2.39 9.55
C VAL A 177 23.74 -2.02 8.67
N LYS A 178 24.81 -2.82 8.75
CA LYS A 178 26.09 -2.47 8.10
C LYS A 178 26.43 -3.35 6.91
N SER A 179 25.91 -4.57 6.85
CA SER A 179 26.20 -5.50 5.76
C SER A 179 25.03 -5.61 4.78
N GLU A 180 25.33 -5.92 3.51
CA GLU A 180 24.30 -6.18 2.50
C GLU A 180 23.43 -7.39 2.85
N ASP A 181 23.98 -8.36 3.57
CA ASP A 181 23.24 -9.55 4.03
C ASP A 181 22.18 -9.25 5.09
N GLU A 182 22.26 -8.09 5.74
CA GLU A 182 21.29 -7.59 6.72
C GLU A 182 20.28 -6.62 6.08
N LYS A 183 20.42 -6.28 4.79
CA LYS A 183 19.46 -5.42 4.11
C LYS A 183 18.24 -6.23 3.72
N LEU A 184 17.06 -5.78 4.13
CA LEU A 184 15.79 -6.41 3.79
C LEU A 184 14.82 -5.42 3.15
N VAL A 185 13.97 -5.97 2.29
CA VAL A 185 12.78 -5.35 1.72
C VAL A 185 11.59 -6.14 2.26
N VAL A 186 10.57 -5.41 2.71
CA VAL A 186 9.27 -5.98 3.05
C VAL A 186 8.26 -5.55 2.00
N LEU A 187 7.52 -6.51 1.46
CA LEU A 187 6.32 -6.25 0.67
C LEU A 187 5.10 -6.79 1.41
N VAL A 188 3.97 -6.11 1.24
CA VAL A 188 2.67 -6.66 1.59
C VAL A 188 1.84 -6.73 0.32
N ILE A 189 1.35 -7.91 -0.01
CA ILE A 189 0.70 -8.21 -1.30
C ILE A 189 -0.62 -8.96 -1.10
N HIS A 190 -1.45 -8.99 -2.14
CA HIS A 190 -2.68 -9.79 -2.21
C HIS A 190 -2.54 -10.86 -3.30
N PRO A 191 -1.82 -11.97 -3.03
CA PRO A 191 -1.50 -12.96 -4.06
C PRO A 191 -2.78 -13.60 -4.58
N GLU A 192 -2.95 -13.60 -5.90
CA GLU A 192 -4.15 -14.10 -6.60
C GLU A 192 -5.46 -13.52 -6.05
N GLY A 193 -5.42 -12.29 -5.52
CA GLY A 193 -6.59 -11.65 -4.93
C GLY A 193 -7.06 -12.23 -3.61
N GLN A 194 -6.17 -12.90 -2.89
CA GLN A 194 -6.42 -13.42 -1.55
C GLN A 194 -6.09 -12.36 -0.49
N ARG A 195 -6.33 -12.74 0.78
CA ARG A 195 -5.90 -11.97 1.96
C ARG A 195 -4.44 -11.54 1.89
N LYS A 196 -4.08 -10.51 2.66
CA LYS A 196 -2.71 -10.00 2.74
C LYS A 196 -1.69 -11.09 3.06
N HIS A 197 -0.56 -11.03 2.35
CA HIS A 197 0.64 -11.79 2.65
C HIS A 197 1.83 -10.85 2.77
N VAL A 198 2.75 -11.19 3.67
CA VAL A 198 4.03 -10.52 3.86
C VAL A 198 5.10 -11.30 3.12
N VAL A 199 5.94 -10.58 2.39
CA VAL A 199 7.10 -11.12 1.67
C VAL A 199 8.32 -10.39 2.20
N ILE A 200 9.34 -11.15 2.59
CA ILE A 200 10.61 -10.65 3.11
C ILE A 200 11.70 -11.09 2.15
N GLU A 201 12.40 -10.11 1.58
CA GLU A 201 13.45 -10.36 0.60
C GLU A 201 14.72 -9.59 0.95
N LYS A 202 15.85 -10.06 0.43
CA LYS A 202 17.09 -9.28 0.43
C LYS A 202 17.09 -8.33 -0.77
N TRP A 203 17.78 -7.20 -0.62
CA TRP A 203 18.00 -6.27 -1.73
C TRP A 203 19.44 -5.78 -1.76
N HIS A 204 19.87 -5.37 -2.95
CA HIS A 204 21.17 -4.75 -3.17
C HIS A 204 21.04 -3.55 -4.11
N ILE A 205 22.01 -2.65 -4.07
CA ILE A 205 22.08 -1.51 -4.98
C ILE A 205 22.89 -1.94 -6.19
N VAL A 206 22.37 -1.65 -7.38
CA VAL A 206 23.14 -1.65 -8.60
C VAL A 206 23.30 -0.22 -9.07
N GLU A 207 24.55 0.19 -9.24
CA GLU A 207 24.88 1.48 -9.83
C GLU A 207 24.89 1.32 -11.36
N ASP A 208 23.89 1.90 -12.01
CA ASP A 208 23.91 2.20 -13.43
C ASP A 208 24.47 3.61 -13.61
N LYS A 209 25.05 3.92 -14.77
CA LYS A 209 25.93 5.10 -14.99
C LYS A 209 25.37 6.45 -14.52
N GLU A 210 24.06 6.56 -14.35
CA GLU A 210 23.35 7.78 -13.92
C GLU A 210 22.35 7.52 -12.77
N GLU A 211 22.14 6.27 -12.35
CA GLU A 211 21.04 5.91 -11.42
C GLU A 211 21.43 4.78 -10.46
N LYS A 212 21.05 4.93 -9.19
CA LYS A 212 21.09 3.85 -8.20
C LYS A 212 19.77 3.09 -8.23
N LYS A 213 19.81 1.80 -8.56
CA LYS A 213 18.64 0.93 -8.62
C LYS A 213 18.66 -0.07 -7.49
N ILE A 214 17.51 -0.27 -6.84
CA ILE A 214 17.32 -1.32 -5.84
C ILE A 214 16.86 -2.57 -6.56
N LEU A 215 17.64 -3.65 -6.45
CA LEU A 215 17.30 -4.96 -6.99
C LEU A 215 16.93 -5.92 -5.87
N PHE A 216 15.79 -6.57 -6.02
CA PHE A 216 15.28 -7.63 -5.16
C PHE A 216 14.43 -8.60 -5.99
N SER A 217 14.23 -9.82 -5.47
CA SER A 217 13.35 -10.80 -6.11
C SER A 217 11.90 -10.50 -5.75
N ALA A 218 11.14 -9.93 -6.67
CA ALA A 218 9.72 -9.67 -6.45
C ALA A 218 8.87 -10.92 -6.77
N PRO A 219 7.85 -11.24 -5.96
CA PRO A 219 6.90 -12.30 -6.26
C PRO A 219 6.22 -12.07 -7.61
N LYS A 220 6.23 -13.09 -8.47
CA LYS A 220 5.66 -13.06 -9.82
C LYS A 220 4.22 -13.62 -9.88
N CYS A 221 3.43 -13.40 -8.84
CA CYS A 221 2.02 -13.82 -8.81
C CYS A 221 1.09 -12.68 -9.23
N LYS A 222 -0.15 -13.00 -9.63
CA LYS A 222 -1.16 -11.96 -9.81
C LYS A 222 -1.41 -11.30 -8.45
N GLY A 223 -1.67 -9.99 -8.44
CA GLY A 223 -1.91 -9.26 -7.21
C GLY A 223 -0.67 -8.73 -6.47
N SER A 224 0.55 -9.09 -6.88
CA SER A 224 1.79 -8.43 -6.41
C SER A 224 2.05 -7.09 -7.11
N LEU A 225 1.46 -6.89 -8.29
CA LEU A 225 1.61 -5.65 -9.06
C LEU A 225 1.13 -4.44 -8.26
N GLY A 226 1.97 -3.40 -8.20
CA GLY A 226 1.67 -2.15 -7.49
C GLY A 226 1.84 -2.19 -5.97
N ALA A 227 2.33 -3.31 -5.42
CA ALA A 227 2.66 -3.39 -4.01
C ALA A 227 3.74 -2.38 -3.63
N SER A 228 3.47 -1.60 -2.59
CA SER A 228 4.48 -0.70 -2.02
C SER A 228 5.61 -1.51 -1.39
N ILE A 229 6.79 -0.90 -1.41
CA ILE A 229 8.02 -1.46 -0.85
C ILE A 229 8.31 -0.75 0.46
N LEU A 230 8.62 -1.51 1.52
CA LEU A 230 9.12 -0.98 2.77
C LEU A 230 10.60 -1.37 2.94
N ILE A 231 11.46 -0.36 3.05
CA ILE A 231 12.89 -0.54 3.33
C ILE A 231 13.21 0.16 4.65
N PRO A 232 13.35 -0.58 5.76
CA PRO A 232 13.34 0.04 7.10
C PRO A 232 14.58 0.87 7.46
N ASN A 233 15.66 0.68 6.71
CA ASN A 233 16.97 1.30 6.95
C ASN A 233 17.42 2.18 5.76
N PHE A 234 16.48 2.57 4.89
CA PHE A 234 16.80 3.39 3.73
C PHE A 234 16.35 4.82 3.97
N ASP A 235 17.31 5.73 3.86
CA ASP A 235 17.06 7.15 3.82
C ASP A 235 16.77 7.52 2.37
N LEU A 236 15.55 7.97 2.08
CA LEU A 236 15.22 8.54 0.78
C LEU A 236 15.64 10.02 0.75
N ASP A 237 16.95 10.26 0.90
CA ASP A 237 17.63 11.47 0.43
C ASP A 237 18.12 11.28 -1.02
N ILE A 238 17.47 10.39 -1.78
CA ILE A 238 17.68 10.22 -3.22
C ILE A 238 16.48 10.82 -3.95
N PHE A 239 16.52 12.14 -4.10
CA PHE A 239 15.77 12.91 -5.09
C PHE A 239 16.77 13.74 -5.90
#